data_AF-A0A661DBW6-F1
#
_entry.id   AF-A0A661DBW6-F1
#
_cell.length_a   1.000
_cell.length_b   1.000
_cell.length_c   1.000
_cell.angle_alpha   90.00
_cell.angle_beta   90.00
_cell.angle_gamma   90.00
#
_symmetry.space_group_name_H-M   'P 1'
#
loop_
_entity.id
_entity.type
_entity.pdbx_description
1 polymer ?
#
loop_
_entity_poly.entity_id
_entity_poly.type
_entity_poly.pdbx_seq_one_letter_code
_entity_poly.pdbx_strand_id
1 'polypeptide(L)' 'MAEQVTGTVKWFNDEKGFGFIEQADGPDVFVHHSA' A
#
# COMPACT_ATOMS: atom_id res chain seq x y z
N MET A 1 13.71 6.41 -12.38
CA MET A 1 13.39 4.99 -12.14
C MET A 1 12.60 4.97 -10.84
N ALA A 2 11.46 4.28 -10.78
CA ALA A 2 10.75 4.11 -9.51
C ALA A 2 11.49 3.04 -8.70
N GLU A 3 11.78 3.32 -7.44
CA GLU A 3 12.36 2.34 -6.53
C GLU A 3 11.27 1.36 -6.12
N GLN A 4 11.56 0.05 -6.23
CA GLN A 4 10.63 -0.97 -5.76
C GLN A 4 10.75 -1.09 -4.24
N VAL A 5 9.65 -0.85 -3.54
CA VAL A 5 9.56 -0.97 -2.08
C VAL A 5 8.75 -2.21 -1.75
N THR A 6 9.24 -3.01 -0.79
CA THR A 6 8.50 -4.18 -0.27
C THR A 6 7.84 -3.80 1.05
N GLY A 7 6.59 -4.22 1.25
CA GLY A 7 5.83 -3.97 2.47
C GLY A 7 4.73 -5.01 2.67
N THR A 8 4.09 -4.98 3.85
CA THR A 8 2.97 -5.86 4.20
C THR A 8 1.66 -5.09 4.10
N VAL A 9 0.63 -5.69 3.54
CA VAL A 9 -0.71 -5.08 3.53
C VAL A 9 -1.19 -4.94 4.97
N LYS A 10 -1.28 -3.70 5.43
CA LYS A 10 -1.73 -3.38 6.79
C LYS A 10 -3.22 -3.60 6.92
N TRP A 11 -3.96 -3.08 5.94
CA TRP A 11 -5.38 -3.34 5.76
C TRP A 11 -5.79 -2.96 4.34
N PHE A 12 -6.86 -3.59 3.87
CA PHE A 12 -7.46 -3.30 2.58
C PHE A 12 -8.98 -3.43 2.69
N ASN A 13 -9.72 -2.46 2.15
CA ASN A 13 -11.17 -2.54 2.03
C ASN A 13 -11.53 -2.85 0.58
N ASP A 14 -12.02 -4.07 0.36
CA ASP A 14 -12.35 -4.58 -0.97
C ASP A 14 -13.55 -3.84 -1.59
N GLU A 15 -14.58 -3.53 -0.80
CA GLU A 15 -15.77 -2.79 -1.26
C GLU A 15 -15.42 -1.40 -1.78
N LYS A 16 -14.44 -0.74 -1.15
CA LYS A 16 -13.98 0.61 -1.52
C LYS A 16 -12.78 0.60 -2.48
N GLY A 17 -12.12 -0.53 -2.67
CA GLY A 17 -10.98 -0.69 -3.59
C GLY A 17 -9.67 -0.02 -3.15
N PHE A 18 -9.48 0.26 -1.86
CA PHE A 18 -8.28 0.91 -1.36
C PHE A 18 -7.81 0.43 0.02
N GLY A 19 -6.55 0.71 0.33
CA GLY A 19 -5.95 0.37 1.61
C GLY A 19 -4.58 1.01 1.82
N PHE A 20 -3.85 0.48 2.78
CA PHE A 20 -2.49 0.91 3.12
C PHE A 20 -1.55 -0.27 3.28
N ILE A 21 -0.31 -0.07 2.86
CA ILE A 21 0.81 -1.00 2.99
C ILE A 21 1.79 -0.42 4.00
N GLU A 22 2.14 -1.20 5.00
CA GLU A 22 3.19 -0.88 5.96
C GLU A 22 4.55 -1.29 5.37
N GLN A 23 5.51 -0.37 5.38
CA GLN A 23 6.87 -0.60 4.90
C GLN A 23 7.85 -0.64 6.08
N ALA A 24 9.00 -1.29 5.89
CA ALA A 24 9.99 -1.45 6.96
C ALA A 24 10.53 -0.10 7.46
N ASP A 25 10.75 0.84 6.53
CA ASP A 25 11.33 2.14 6.82
C ASP A 25 10.47 3.25 6.18
N GLY A 26 9.68 3.95 7.00
CA GLY A 26 8.93 5.13 6.58
C GLY A 26 7.42 5.04 6.80
N PRO A 27 6.65 5.97 6.21
CA PRO A 27 5.21 6.06 6.41
C PRO A 27 4.45 4.98 5.63
N ASP A 28 3.21 4.70 6.06
CA ASP A 28 2.30 3.82 5.36
C ASP A 28 2.01 4.34 3.93
N VAL A 29 2.06 3.44 2.95
CA VAL A 29 1.85 3.74 1.54
C VAL A 29 0.41 3.45 1.16
N PHE A 30 -0.27 4.44 0.59
CA PHE A 30 -1.63 4.27 0.07
C PHE A 30 -1.63 3.42 -1.21
N VAL A 31 -2.59 2.51 -1.33
CA VAL A 31 -2.80 1.68 -2.53
C VAL A 31 -4.26 1.73 -2.97
N HIS A 32 -4.48 1.84 -4.29
CA HIS A 32 -5.80 1.77 -4.92
C HIS A 32 -5.78 0.69 -6.01
N HIS A 33 -6.83 -0.12 -6.09
CA HIS A 33 -6.93 -1.23 -7.04
C HIS A 33 -6.98 -0.82 -8.53
N SER A 34 -7.16 0.48 -8.81
CA SER A 34 -7.23 1.05 -10.16
C SER A 34 -6.16 2.13 -10.41
N ALA A 35 -4.96 1.95 -9.85
CA ALA A 35 -3.84 2.88 -10.01
C ALA A 35 -3.21 2.81 -11.41
#